data_AF-A0A1Q6M342-F1
#
_entry.id   AF-A0A1Q6M342-F1
#
_cell.length_a   1.000
_cell.length_b   1.000
_cell.length_c   1.000
_cell.angle_alpha   90.00
_cell.angle_beta   90.00
_cell.angle_gamma   90.00
#
_symmetry.space_group_name_H-M   'P 1'
#
loop_
_entity.id
_entity.type
_entity.pdbx_description
1 polymer ?
#
loop_
_entity_poly.entity_id
_entity_poly.type
_entity_poly.pdbx_seq_one_letter_code
_entity_poly.pdbx_strand_id
1 'polypeptide(L)'
;MENAVEGLKLAFAVLLLTMALSLTIAFFSKARTTAEMVLRSSDKTVYYDYTSYSIPQDTSGNRIVGYETIIPTLYKYDKERYKVTFKQGNYNETTGELSNVTNLSIYETKSVQANWNKNYVNDFDGETTSTSGHNMNICSFDIVEETQRNEPWVGSLEQVKLHLDAIFSGGNYTLPQNPSKYLSYSRNPLSNRNNKFIEQIGEIKTISNNDNVDGTESVIGNKTTTKRIITYILIN
;
A
#
# COMPACT_ATOMS: atom_id res chain seq x y z
N MET A 1 22.23 -22.42 77.90
CA MET A 1 22.85 -22.83 76.61
C MET A 1 21.80 -23.07 75.51
N GLU A 2 20.51 -23.21 75.87
CA GLU A 2 19.38 -23.46 74.96
C GLU A 2 19.09 -22.29 73.98
N ASN A 3 19.09 -21.03 74.46
CA ASN A 3 18.88 -19.84 73.61
C ASN A 3 19.92 -19.65 72.49
N ALA A 4 21.16 -20.11 72.68
CA ALA A 4 22.20 -19.98 71.65
C ALA A 4 22.00 -20.97 70.49
N VAL A 5 21.51 -22.17 70.82
CA VAL A 5 21.21 -23.21 69.82
C VAL A 5 19.95 -22.86 69.03
N GLU A 6 18.93 -22.29 69.68
CA GLU A 6 17.75 -21.77 68.98
C GLU A 6 18.07 -20.57 68.10
N GLY A 7 18.91 -19.64 68.58
CA GLY A 7 19.41 -18.54 67.77
C GLY A 7 20.18 -19.00 66.52
N LEU A 8 20.98 -20.06 66.64
CA LEU A 8 21.71 -20.64 65.50
C LEU A 8 20.78 -21.29 64.47
N LYS A 9 19.73 -21.99 64.92
CA LYS A 9 18.71 -22.58 64.03
C LYS A 9 17.93 -21.52 63.27
N LEU A 10 17.55 -20.43 63.94
CA LEU A 10 16.84 -19.31 63.33
C LEU A 10 17.74 -18.57 62.33
N ALA A 11 19.01 -18.30 62.67
CA ALA A 11 19.97 -17.69 61.76
C ALA A 11 20.20 -18.54 60.49
N PHE A 12 20.29 -19.87 60.64
CA PHE A 12 20.42 -20.79 59.51
C PHE A 12 19.17 -20.79 58.62
N ALA A 13 17.97 -20.78 59.21
CA ALA A 13 16.72 -20.71 58.46
C ALA A 13 16.58 -19.40 57.68
N VAL A 14 16.96 -18.26 58.28
CA VAL A 14 16.96 -16.96 57.60
C VAL A 14 17.97 -16.94 56.45
N LEU A 15 19.16 -17.54 56.63
CA LEU A 15 20.18 -17.63 55.58
C LEU A 15 19.73 -18.50 54.40
N LEU A 16 19.08 -19.64 54.67
CA LEU A 16 18.49 -20.47 53.62
C LEU A 16 17.36 -19.74 52.88
N LEU A 17 16.53 -18.99 53.61
CA LEU A 17 15.44 -18.21 53.03
C LEU A 17 15.96 -17.11 52.11
N THR A 18 16.99 -16.37 52.51
CA THR A 18 17.58 -15.30 51.69
C THR A 18 18.27 -15.85 50.45
N MET A 19 18.95 -16.98 50.56
CA MET A 19 19.51 -17.68 49.40
C MET A 19 18.42 -18.13 48.43
N ALA A 20 17.36 -18.78 48.91
CA ALA A 20 16.24 -19.23 48.08
C ALA A 20 15.55 -18.05 47.36
N LEU A 21 15.34 -16.93 48.06
CA LEU A 21 14.76 -15.72 47.49
C LEU A 21 15.64 -15.13 46.39
N SER A 22 16.96 -15.09 46.60
CA SER A 22 17.92 -14.57 45.61
C SER A 22 17.92 -15.39 44.32
N LEU A 23 17.89 -16.73 44.44
CA LEU A 23 17.81 -17.66 43.32
C LEU A 23 16.50 -17.48 42.55
N THR A 24 15.39 -17.32 43.27
CA THR A 24 14.07 -17.12 42.67
C THR A 24 14.02 -15.83 41.85
N ILE A 25 14.54 -14.72 42.39
CA ILE A 25 14.63 -13.44 41.67
C ILE A 25 15.52 -13.57 40.42
N ALA A 26 16.66 -14.27 40.54
CA ALA A 26 17.56 -14.50 39.41
C ALA A 26 16.88 -15.30 38.29
N PHE A 27 16.14 -16.37 38.63
CA PHE A 27 15.40 -17.16 37.65
C PHE A 27 14.28 -16.36 36.97
N PHE A 28 13.48 -15.60 37.73
CA PHE A 28 12.44 -14.74 37.15
C PHE A 28 13.02 -13.65 36.24
N SER A 29 14.17 -13.07 36.62
CA SER A 29 14.85 -12.07 35.78
C SER A 29 15.27 -12.67 34.44
N LYS A 30 15.91 -13.86 34.45
CA LYS A 30 16.32 -14.53 33.20
C LYS A 30 15.13 -14.99 32.35
N ALA A 31 14.08 -15.51 32.99
CA ALA A 31 12.85 -15.90 32.30
C ALA A 31 12.19 -14.69 31.63
N ARG A 32 12.12 -13.54 32.32
CA ARG A 32 11.61 -12.29 31.76
C ARG A 32 12.44 -11.81 30.58
N THR A 33 13.77 -11.75 30.71
CA THR A 33 14.64 -11.32 29.60
C THR A 33 14.49 -12.22 28.39
N THR A 34 14.36 -13.53 28.60
CA THR A 34 14.13 -14.50 27.52
C THR A 34 12.76 -14.30 26.88
N ALA A 35 11.71 -14.09 27.68
CA ALA A 35 10.37 -13.80 27.17
C ALA A 35 10.35 -12.49 26.35
N GLU A 36 11.01 -11.44 26.84
CA GLU A 36 11.16 -10.17 26.10
C GLU A 36 11.96 -10.35 24.81
N MET A 37 13.01 -11.17 24.81
CA MET A 37 13.79 -11.50 23.61
C MET A 37 12.94 -12.29 22.59
N VAL A 38 12.17 -13.28 23.04
CA VAL A 38 11.27 -14.06 22.18
C VAL A 38 10.16 -13.17 21.60
N LEU A 39 9.55 -12.30 22.42
CA LEU A 39 8.57 -11.32 21.97
C LEU A 39 9.18 -10.36 20.93
N ARG A 40 10.38 -9.83 21.19
CA ARG A 40 11.12 -8.99 20.23
C ARG A 40 11.50 -9.74 18.95
N SER A 41 11.80 -11.03 19.03
CA SER A 41 12.10 -11.86 17.85
C SER A 41 10.86 -12.25 17.04
N SER A 42 9.70 -12.32 17.70
CA SER A 42 8.41 -12.62 17.05
C SER A 42 7.79 -11.37 16.41
N ASP A 43 8.16 -10.18 16.90
CA ASP A 43 7.81 -8.93 16.27
C ASP A 43 8.67 -8.70 15.03
N LYS A 44 8.05 -8.98 13.87
CA LYS A 44 8.66 -8.90 12.53
C LYS A 44 9.15 -7.48 12.18
N THR A 45 8.81 -6.47 12.98
CA THR A 45 9.23 -5.07 12.77
C THR A 45 10.57 -4.71 13.41
N VAL A 46 11.07 -5.51 14.36
CA VAL A 46 12.33 -5.24 15.09
C VAL A 46 13.57 -5.31 14.19
N TYR A 47 13.49 -6.03 13.06
CA TYR A 47 14.55 -6.12 12.05
C TYR A 47 14.36 -5.19 10.85
N TYR A 48 13.35 -4.32 10.86
CA TYR A 48 13.27 -3.26 9.86
C TYR A 48 14.27 -2.17 10.22
N ASP A 49 15.51 -2.38 9.81
CA ASP A 49 16.46 -1.30 9.62
C ASP A 49 15.95 -0.50 8.42
N TYR A 50 15.15 0.53 8.69
CA TYR A 50 14.83 1.53 7.68
C TYR A 50 16.14 2.24 7.40
N THR A 51 16.94 1.69 6.49
CA THR A 51 18.06 2.41 5.91
C THR A 51 17.50 3.74 5.47
N SER A 52 17.89 4.80 6.17
CA SER A 52 17.67 6.16 5.75
C SER A 52 18.52 6.38 4.51
N TYR A 53 18.10 5.80 3.39
CA TYR A 53 18.25 6.49 2.13
C TYR A 53 17.70 7.88 2.42
N SER A 54 18.57 8.88 2.35
CA SER A 54 18.17 10.28 2.34
C SER A 54 17.38 10.49 1.06
N ILE A 55 16.16 9.97 1.04
CA ILE A 55 15.21 10.22 -0.02
C ILE A 55 14.90 11.71 0.10
N PRO A 56 15.10 12.51 -0.95
CA PRO A 56 14.73 13.91 -0.91
C PRO A 56 13.28 14.00 -0.46
N GLN A 57 13.07 14.59 0.70
CA GLN A 57 11.75 14.94 1.16
C GLN A 57 11.50 16.38 0.75
N ASP A 58 10.29 16.64 0.30
CA ASP A 58 9.76 17.98 0.23
C ASP A 58 9.79 18.61 1.64
N THR A 59 9.84 19.93 1.73
CA THR A 59 9.67 20.74 2.95
C THR A 59 8.41 20.33 3.74
N SER A 60 7.39 19.79 3.05
CA SER A 60 6.17 19.22 3.65
C SER A 60 6.31 17.80 4.21
N GLY A 61 7.50 17.18 4.15
CA GLY A 61 7.76 15.80 4.58
C GLY A 61 7.31 14.71 3.59
N ASN A 62 6.82 15.10 2.41
CA ASN A 62 6.43 14.14 1.37
C ASN A 62 7.65 13.58 0.67
N ARG A 63 7.62 12.29 0.30
CA ARG A 63 8.74 11.60 -0.31
C ARG A 63 8.82 11.92 -1.80
N ILE A 64 9.94 12.47 -2.28
CA ILE A 64 10.21 12.62 -3.72
C ILE A 64 10.85 11.32 -4.23
N VAL A 65 10.24 10.73 -5.26
CA VAL A 65 10.59 9.41 -5.79
C VAL A 65 10.81 9.46 -7.29
N GLY A 66 11.73 8.64 -7.79
CA GLY A 66 11.89 8.39 -9.21
C GLY A 66 11.02 7.23 -9.70
N TYR A 67 11.06 7.00 -11.01
CA TYR A 67 10.37 5.89 -11.67
C TYR A 67 10.73 4.51 -11.08
N GLU A 68 11.94 4.33 -10.55
CA GLU A 68 12.43 3.09 -9.94
C GLU A 68 11.62 2.67 -8.70
N THR A 69 11.00 3.62 -8.01
CA THR A 69 10.09 3.33 -6.90
C THR A 69 8.70 2.93 -7.40
N ILE A 70 8.25 3.49 -8.53
CA ILE A 70 6.92 3.26 -9.08
C ILE A 70 6.81 1.86 -9.70
N ILE A 71 7.89 1.36 -10.33
CA ILE A 71 7.94 0.04 -10.96
C ILE A 71 7.47 -1.08 -10.02
N PRO A 72 8.11 -1.35 -8.86
CA PRO A 72 7.68 -2.44 -7.99
C PRO A 72 6.27 -2.25 -7.43
N THR A 73 5.81 -1.00 -7.28
CA THR A 73 4.43 -0.68 -6.89
C THR A 73 3.44 -1.09 -7.99
N LEU A 74 3.65 -0.68 -9.24
CA LEU A 74 2.77 -1.11 -10.32
C LEU A 74 2.87 -2.63 -10.59
N TYR A 75 3.98 -3.28 -10.35
CA TYR A 75 4.06 -4.75 -10.50
C TYR A 75 3.33 -5.55 -9.42
N LYS A 76 2.82 -4.89 -8.37
CA LYS A 76 2.14 -5.52 -7.23
C LYS A 76 0.70 -5.07 -7.05
N TYR A 77 0.21 -4.06 -7.79
CA TYR A 77 -1.14 -3.52 -7.58
C TYR A 77 -2.25 -4.58 -7.78
N ASP A 78 -2.05 -5.52 -8.70
CA ASP A 78 -3.01 -6.60 -8.98
C ASP A 78 -3.16 -7.57 -7.80
N LYS A 79 -2.07 -7.78 -7.04
CA LYS A 79 -2.02 -8.70 -5.89
C LYS A 79 -2.39 -8.05 -4.58
N GLU A 80 -1.87 -6.85 -4.33
CA GLU A 80 -1.96 -6.19 -3.02
C GLU A 80 -3.22 -5.32 -2.87
N ARG A 81 -4.08 -5.26 -3.90
CA ARG A 81 -5.43 -4.64 -3.87
C ARG A 81 -5.42 -3.16 -3.45
N TYR A 82 -4.33 -2.44 -3.67
CA TYR A 82 -4.31 -0.98 -3.55
C TYR A 82 -4.59 -0.32 -4.90
N LYS A 83 -4.91 0.97 -4.84
CA LYS A 83 -5.10 1.83 -6.01
C LYS A 83 -3.89 2.74 -6.15
N VAL A 84 -3.37 2.86 -7.37
CA VAL A 84 -2.29 3.80 -7.70
C VAL A 84 -2.87 4.90 -8.58
N THR A 85 -2.76 6.15 -8.18
CA THR A 85 -3.30 7.30 -8.93
C THR A 85 -2.16 8.25 -9.33
N PHE A 86 -2.23 8.78 -10.55
CA PHE A 86 -1.24 9.69 -11.11
C PHE A 86 -1.81 11.09 -11.32
N LYS A 87 -1.07 12.09 -10.87
CA LYS A 87 -1.39 13.51 -11.02
C LYS A 87 -0.16 14.26 -11.53
N GLN A 88 -0.35 15.49 -11.96
CA GLN A 88 0.71 16.42 -12.32
C GLN A 88 0.48 17.75 -11.63
N GLY A 89 1.55 18.43 -11.25
CA GLY A 89 1.46 19.76 -10.65
C GLY A 89 2.80 20.49 -10.76
N ASN A 90 2.77 21.79 -10.49
CA ASN A 90 3.97 22.60 -10.41
C ASN A 90 4.51 22.55 -8.98
N TYR A 91 5.78 22.21 -8.84
CA TYR A 91 6.44 22.12 -7.55
C TYR A 91 7.42 23.27 -7.37
N ASN A 92 7.29 24.02 -6.27
CA ASN A 92 8.25 25.05 -5.92
C ASN A 92 9.30 24.45 -4.98
N GLU A 93 10.52 24.20 -5.47
CA GLU A 93 11.61 23.64 -4.67
C GLU A 93 12.01 24.51 -3.46
N THR A 94 11.68 25.81 -3.47
CA THR A 94 12.06 26.75 -2.40
C THR A 94 11.05 26.77 -1.25
N THR A 95 9.76 26.65 -1.55
CA THR A 95 8.68 26.68 -0.53
C THR A 95 8.15 25.29 -0.20
N GLY A 96 8.40 24.30 -1.06
CA GLY A 96 7.79 22.97 -0.96
C GLY A 96 6.30 22.94 -1.31
N GLU A 97 5.78 23.99 -1.93
CA GLU A 97 4.37 24.08 -2.28
C GLU A 97 4.09 23.45 -3.64
N LEU A 98 3.01 22.68 -3.68
CA LEU A 98 2.47 22.08 -4.89
C LEU A 98 1.24 22.88 -5.35
N SER A 99 1.29 23.37 -6.59
CA SER A 99 0.21 24.16 -7.19
C SER A 99 -0.29 23.55 -8.50
N ASN A 100 -1.52 23.90 -8.89
CA ASN A 100 -2.16 23.44 -10.14
C ASN A 100 -2.19 21.92 -10.32
N VAL A 101 -2.55 21.19 -9.26
CA VAL A 101 -2.64 19.73 -9.30
C VAL A 101 -3.78 19.30 -10.20
N THR A 102 -3.47 18.61 -11.29
CA THR A 102 -4.43 18.05 -12.23
C THR A 102 -4.18 16.57 -12.44
N ASN A 103 -5.17 15.84 -12.96
CA ASN A 103 -5.02 14.42 -13.25
C ASN A 103 -4.07 14.21 -14.43
N LEU A 104 -3.14 13.26 -14.29
CA LEU A 104 -2.18 12.92 -15.32
C LEU A 104 -2.67 11.71 -16.09
N SER A 105 -2.98 11.88 -17.38
CA SER A 105 -3.37 10.76 -18.23
C SER A 105 -2.16 9.86 -18.46
N ILE A 106 -2.27 8.60 -18.03
CA ILE A 106 -1.25 7.59 -18.26
C ILE A 106 -1.55 6.86 -19.56
N TYR A 107 -2.82 6.52 -19.80
CA TYR A 107 -3.22 5.87 -21.03
C TYR A 107 -4.66 6.20 -21.41
N GLU A 108 -4.95 6.06 -22.70
CA GLU A 108 -6.30 6.12 -23.23
C GLU A 108 -6.80 4.70 -23.42
N THR A 109 -7.83 4.29 -22.69
CA THR A 109 -8.41 2.95 -22.84
C THR A 109 -9.03 2.77 -24.23
N LYS A 110 -8.92 1.55 -24.76
CA LYS A 110 -9.57 1.13 -26.02
C LYS A 110 -10.75 0.19 -25.79
N SER A 111 -11.17 0.04 -24.53
CA SER A 111 -12.37 -0.70 -24.16
C SER A 111 -13.63 0.02 -24.65
N VAL A 112 -14.72 -0.74 -24.84
CA VAL A 112 -15.99 -0.19 -25.31
C VAL A 112 -16.78 0.32 -24.11
N GLN A 113 -17.04 1.63 -24.06
CA GLN A 113 -17.79 2.29 -22.97
C GLN A 113 -19.12 1.62 -22.65
N ALA A 114 -19.86 1.14 -23.66
CA ALA A 114 -21.14 0.47 -23.47
C ALA A 114 -21.04 -0.81 -22.60
N ASN A 115 -19.84 -1.38 -22.50
CA ASN A 115 -19.56 -2.57 -21.70
C ASN A 115 -19.06 -2.23 -20.30
N TRP A 116 -18.85 -0.95 -19.96
CA TRP A 116 -18.42 -0.56 -18.63
C TRP A 116 -19.55 -0.74 -17.62
N ASN A 117 -19.19 -0.98 -16.37
CA ASN A 117 -20.17 -1.00 -15.29
C ASN A 117 -20.85 0.39 -15.16
N LYS A 118 -22.19 0.41 -15.10
CA LYS A 118 -22.97 1.66 -15.02
C LYS A 118 -22.66 2.55 -13.82
N ASN A 119 -22.14 1.95 -12.75
CA ASN A 119 -21.79 2.65 -11.51
C ASN A 119 -20.30 3.02 -11.46
N TYR A 120 -19.54 2.72 -12.51
CA TYR A 120 -18.13 3.11 -12.59
C TYR A 120 -18.03 4.62 -12.80
N VAL A 121 -17.16 5.25 -12.01
CA VAL A 121 -16.81 6.66 -12.10
C VAL A 121 -15.35 6.73 -12.52
N ASN A 122 -15.05 7.45 -13.60
CA ASN A 122 -13.66 7.61 -14.02
C ASN A 122 -12.97 8.65 -13.12
N ASP A 123 -11.83 8.29 -12.52
CA ASP A 123 -11.07 9.23 -11.68
C ASP A 123 -10.51 10.42 -12.45
N PHE A 124 -10.40 10.31 -13.78
CA PHE A 124 -9.81 11.35 -14.61
C PHE A 124 -10.70 12.59 -14.71
N ASP A 125 -12.00 12.41 -14.92
CA ASP A 125 -12.99 13.49 -15.08
C ASP A 125 -14.03 13.52 -13.96
N GLY A 126 -14.11 12.48 -13.12
CA GLY A 126 -15.12 12.35 -12.08
C GLY A 126 -16.52 11.98 -12.62
N GLU A 127 -16.62 11.61 -13.89
CA GLU A 127 -17.89 11.36 -14.56
C GLU A 127 -18.26 9.88 -14.55
N THR A 128 -19.57 9.60 -14.51
CA THR A 128 -20.12 8.23 -14.56
C THR A 128 -20.48 7.86 -15.99
N THR A 129 -20.38 6.58 -16.39
CA THR A 129 -20.57 6.07 -17.77
C THR A 129 -21.80 6.57 -18.56
N SER A 130 -22.75 7.21 -17.88
CA SER A 130 -23.99 7.78 -18.42
C SER A 130 -23.84 9.18 -19.05
N THR A 131 -22.76 9.91 -18.76
CA THR A 131 -22.51 11.26 -19.32
C THR A 131 -22.18 11.22 -20.81
N SER A 132 -22.68 12.17 -21.61
CA SER A 132 -22.31 12.28 -23.03
C SER A 132 -20.89 12.85 -23.17
N GLY A 133 -19.95 12.12 -23.79
CA GLY A 133 -18.56 12.59 -24.00
C GLY A 133 -17.54 12.11 -22.96
N HIS A 134 -17.71 10.88 -22.47
CA HIS A 134 -16.79 10.23 -21.52
C HIS A 134 -15.33 10.35 -21.90
N ASN A 135 -14.51 10.74 -20.92
CA ASN A 135 -13.08 10.74 -21.12
C ASN A 135 -12.54 9.31 -21.07
N MET A 136 -11.84 8.90 -22.12
CA MET A 136 -11.17 7.60 -22.19
C MET A 136 -9.77 7.65 -21.56
N ASN A 137 -9.32 8.82 -21.12
CA ASN A 137 -8.07 8.93 -20.37
C ASN A 137 -8.21 8.32 -18.98
N ILE A 138 -7.21 7.56 -18.59
CA ILE A 138 -7.11 6.91 -17.29
C ILE A 138 -5.87 7.43 -16.57
N CYS A 139 -6.05 7.85 -15.32
CA CYS A 139 -4.98 8.29 -14.42
C CYS A 139 -4.70 7.31 -13.29
N SER A 140 -5.40 6.18 -13.19
CA SER A 140 -5.29 5.25 -12.07
C SER A 140 -5.16 3.79 -12.50
N PHE A 141 -4.48 3.02 -11.66
CA PHE A 141 -4.33 1.58 -11.76
C PHE A 141 -4.97 0.93 -10.54
N ASP A 142 -5.96 0.11 -10.82
CA ASP A 142 -6.73 -0.61 -9.85
C ASP A 142 -7.40 -1.77 -10.56
N ILE A 143 -7.00 -2.99 -10.22
CA ILE A 143 -7.44 -4.18 -10.95
C ILE A 143 -8.96 -4.34 -10.92
N VAL A 144 -9.64 -3.86 -9.87
CA VAL A 144 -11.10 -3.93 -9.76
C VAL A 144 -11.76 -2.96 -10.74
N GLU A 145 -11.27 -1.73 -10.83
CA GLU A 145 -11.77 -0.71 -11.76
C GLU A 145 -11.46 -1.09 -13.22
N GLU A 146 -10.26 -1.61 -13.49
CA GLU A 146 -9.89 -2.15 -14.80
C GLU A 146 -10.79 -3.33 -15.21
N THR A 147 -11.19 -4.18 -14.26
CA THR A 147 -12.18 -5.23 -14.50
C THR A 147 -13.55 -4.63 -14.84
N GLN A 148 -13.98 -3.58 -14.14
CA GLN A 148 -15.27 -2.91 -14.40
C GLN A 148 -15.31 -2.22 -15.78
N ARG A 149 -14.16 -1.80 -16.31
CA ARG A 149 -14.01 -1.26 -17.67
C ARG A 149 -13.83 -2.35 -18.75
N ASN A 150 -13.70 -3.61 -18.35
CA ASN A 150 -13.38 -4.73 -19.24
C ASN A 150 -12.09 -4.48 -20.04
N GLU A 151 -11.01 -4.07 -19.36
CA GLU A 151 -9.72 -3.82 -20.00
C GLU A 151 -9.12 -5.11 -20.60
N PRO A 152 -8.46 -5.05 -21.77
CA PRO A 152 -8.00 -6.25 -22.50
C PRO A 152 -6.94 -7.11 -21.79
N TRP A 153 -6.19 -6.55 -20.85
CA TRP A 153 -5.15 -7.25 -20.08
C TRP A 153 -5.67 -7.90 -18.81
N VAL A 154 -6.89 -7.55 -18.38
CA VAL A 154 -7.47 -8.08 -17.14
C VAL A 154 -7.84 -9.54 -17.35
N GLY A 155 -7.46 -10.39 -16.40
CA GLY A 155 -7.74 -11.84 -16.43
C GLY A 155 -6.51 -12.73 -16.63
N SER A 156 -5.36 -12.17 -17.01
CA SER A 156 -4.09 -12.90 -17.00
C SER A 156 -2.97 -12.04 -16.42
N LEU A 157 -2.25 -12.59 -15.43
CA LEU A 157 -1.07 -11.95 -14.84
C LEU A 157 0.00 -11.67 -15.91
N GLU A 158 0.10 -12.50 -16.94
CA GLU A 158 1.04 -12.31 -18.04
C GLU A 158 0.69 -11.06 -18.86
N GLN A 159 -0.60 -10.87 -19.16
CA GLN A 159 -1.05 -9.70 -19.92
C GLN A 159 -0.93 -8.40 -19.13
N VAL A 160 -1.19 -8.43 -17.83
CA VAL A 160 -0.93 -7.30 -16.93
C VAL A 160 0.56 -6.92 -16.97
N LYS A 161 1.47 -7.89 -16.89
CA LYS A 161 2.90 -7.63 -16.99
C LYS A 161 3.31 -7.03 -18.34
N LEU A 162 2.82 -7.61 -19.44
CA LEU A 162 3.10 -7.10 -20.79
C LEU A 162 2.58 -5.66 -20.98
N HIS A 163 1.42 -5.34 -20.41
CA HIS A 163 0.87 -3.99 -20.41
C HIS A 163 1.77 -3.01 -19.64
N LEU A 164 2.21 -3.39 -18.43
CA LEU A 164 3.11 -2.58 -17.63
C LEU A 164 4.48 -2.40 -18.30
N ASP A 165 5.04 -3.47 -18.90
CA ASP A 165 6.28 -3.40 -19.67
C ASP A 165 6.17 -2.43 -20.84
N ALA A 166 5.04 -2.41 -21.55
CA ALA A 166 4.79 -1.46 -22.63
C ALA A 166 4.74 -0.01 -22.12
N ILE A 167 4.12 0.23 -20.96
CA ILE A 167 4.08 1.56 -20.31
C ILE A 167 5.49 2.04 -19.97
N PHE A 168 6.28 1.22 -19.26
CA PHE A 168 7.61 1.62 -18.79
C PHE A 168 8.64 1.71 -19.92
N SER A 169 8.51 0.90 -20.96
CA SER A 169 9.37 0.99 -22.15
C SER A 169 9.00 2.12 -23.10
N GLY A 170 7.80 2.72 -22.94
CA GLY A 170 7.22 3.63 -23.93
C GLY A 170 6.88 2.91 -25.25
N GLY A 171 6.74 1.59 -25.22
CA GLY A 171 6.47 0.75 -26.38
C GLY A 171 4.99 0.71 -26.76
N ASN A 172 4.62 -0.35 -27.48
CA ASN A 172 3.23 -0.63 -27.84
C ASN A 172 2.77 -1.92 -27.15
N TYR A 173 1.57 -1.91 -26.58
CA TYR A 173 0.88 -3.10 -26.10
C TYR A 173 -0.09 -3.60 -27.18
N THR A 174 0.18 -4.77 -27.75
CA THR A 174 -0.70 -5.40 -28.74
C THR A 174 -1.88 -6.06 -28.04
N LEU A 175 -3.10 -5.79 -28.51
CA LEU A 175 -4.29 -6.35 -27.88
C LEU A 175 -4.38 -7.88 -28.16
N PRO A 176 -4.56 -8.73 -27.13
CA PRO A 176 -4.66 -10.19 -27.32
C PRO A 176 -5.83 -10.59 -28.22
N GLN A 177 -6.93 -9.83 -28.16
CA GLN A 177 -8.15 -10.09 -28.92
C GLN A 177 -8.04 -9.65 -30.39
N ASN A 178 -7.12 -8.75 -30.71
CA ASN A 178 -6.93 -8.24 -32.06
C ASN A 178 -5.47 -7.78 -32.28
N PRO A 179 -4.62 -8.64 -32.87
CA PRO A 179 -3.20 -8.35 -33.08
C PRO A 179 -2.91 -7.11 -33.93
N SER A 180 -3.89 -6.63 -34.71
CA SER A 180 -3.75 -5.43 -35.54
C SER A 180 -4.03 -4.13 -34.79
N LYS A 181 -4.52 -4.21 -33.54
CA LYS A 181 -4.75 -3.05 -32.66
C LYS A 181 -3.71 -3.06 -31.54
N TYR A 182 -3.22 -1.86 -31.20
CA TYR A 182 -2.28 -1.67 -30.11
C TYR A 182 -2.57 -0.38 -29.35
N LEU A 183 -2.19 -0.35 -28.07
CA LEU A 183 -2.05 0.89 -27.28
C LEU A 183 -0.60 1.35 -27.37
N SER A 184 -0.38 2.65 -27.65
CA SER A 184 0.97 3.22 -27.73
C SER A 184 1.29 4.07 -26.52
N TYR A 185 2.48 3.88 -25.95
CA TYR A 185 2.96 4.59 -24.75
C TYR A 185 4.20 5.45 -25.04
N SER A 186 4.47 5.77 -26.31
CA SER A 186 5.68 6.49 -26.76
C SER A 186 5.94 7.86 -26.11
N ARG A 187 4.94 8.48 -25.48
CA ARG A 187 5.05 9.74 -24.73
C ARG A 187 4.54 9.62 -23.30
N ASN A 188 4.53 8.41 -22.77
CA ASN A 188 4.01 8.17 -21.43
C ASN A 188 4.96 8.80 -20.38
N PRO A 189 4.44 9.58 -19.41
CA PRO A 189 5.24 10.15 -18.33
C PRO A 189 6.06 9.13 -17.53
N LEU A 190 5.63 7.87 -17.48
CA LEU A 190 6.30 6.77 -16.78
C LEU A 190 7.43 6.14 -17.60
N SER A 191 7.55 6.47 -18.89
CA SER A 191 8.66 6.02 -19.74
C SER A 191 9.91 6.89 -19.60
N ASN A 192 9.76 8.14 -19.16
CA ASN A 192 10.88 9.04 -18.95
C ASN A 192 11.50 8.84 -17.55
N ARG A 193 12.70 8.28 -17.52
CA ARG A 193 13.45 7.96 -16.29
C ARG A 193 13.89 9.19 -15.49
N ASN A 194 13.92 10.37 -16.11
CA ASN A 194 14.33 11.60 -15.43
C ASN A 194 13.18 12.28 -14.67
N ASN A 195 11.94 11.81 -14.88
CA ASN A 195 10.78 12.37 -14.20
C ASN A 195 10.84 12.03 -12.69
N LYS A 196 10.53 13.04 -11.88
CA LYS A 196 10.40 12.91 -10.43
C LYS A 196 8.93 13.02 -10.05
N PHE A 197 8.55 12.32 -8.98
CA PHE A 197 7.20 12.28 -8.48
C PHE A 197 7.19 12.53 -6.98
N ILE A 198 6.17 13.23 -6.47
CA ILE A 198 5.87 13.24 -5.03
C ILE A 198 4.95 12.06 -4.74
N GLU A 199 5.36 11.20 -3.82
CA GLU A 199 4.57 10.07 -3.33
C GLU A 199 3.74 10.50 -2.11
N GLN A 200 2.43 10.28 -2.20
CA GLN A 200 1.48 10.45 -1.10
C GLN A 200 0.74 9.15 -0.87
N ILE A 201 0.67 8.70 0.39
CA ILE A 201 -0.02 7.47 0.77
C ILE A 201 -1.25 7.85 1.58
N GLY A 202 -2.41 7.35 1.16
CA GLY A 202 -3.69 7.52 1.83
C GLY A 202 -4.44 6.19 1.97
N GLU A 203 -5.60 6.24 2.63
CA GLU A 203 -6.49 5.10 2.80
C GLU A 203 -7.94 5.53 2.57
N ILE A 204 -8.68 4.76 1.79
CA ILE A 204 -10.13 4.87 1.70
C ILE A 204 -10.76 3.72 2.47
N LYS A 205 -11.72 4.06 3.33
CA LYS A 205 -12.54 3.07 4.06
C LYS A 205 -13.89 2.97 3.38
N THR A 206 -14.21 1.80 2.86
CA THR A 206 -15.55 1.48 2.34
C THR A 206 -16.29 0.66 3.38
N ILE A 207 -17.46 1.13 3.80
CA ILE A 207 -18.37 0.40 4.67
C ILE A 207 -19.41 -0.25 3.77
N SER A 208 -19.40 -1.58 3.69
CA SER A 208 -20.43 -2.33 2.98
C SER A 208 -21.52 -2.73 3.97
N ASN A 209 -22.74 -2.21 3.77
CA ASN A 209 -23.93 -2.72 4.45
C ASN A 209 -24.43 -3.92 3.64
N ASN A 210 -24.45 -5.11 4.23
CA ASN A 210 -25.09 -6.26 3.61
C ASN A 210 -26.58 -6.19 3.92
N ASP A 211 -27.37 -5.63 3.01
CA ASP A 211 -28.82 -5.82 3.02
C ASP A 211 -29.13 -7.23 2.52
N ASN A 212 -29.03 -8.23 3.40
CA ASN A 212 -29.61 -9.55 3.12
C ASN A 212 -31.12 -9.46 3.38
N VAL A 213 -31.86 -9.36 2.28
CA VAL A 213 -33.27 -9.76 2.21
C VAL A 213 -33.31 -11.28 2.28
N ASP A 214 -33.18 -11.85 3.47
CA ASP A 214 -33.90 -13.10 3.78
C ASP A 214 -33.99 -13.30 5.29
N GLY A 215 -35.20 -13.58 5.76
CA GLY A 215 -35.64 -13.48 7.16
C GLY A 215 -35.02 -14.49 8.13
N THR A 216 -33.71 -14.43 8.34
CA THR A 216 -33.04 -15.06 9.48
C THR A 216 -32.11 -14.06 10.15
N GLU A 217 -32.40 -13.72 11.40
CA GLU A 217 -31.59 -12.84 12.23
C GLU A 217 -30.22 -13.49 12.47
N SER A 218 -29.24 -13.15 11.62
CA SER A 218 -27.84 -13.46 11.83
C SER A 218 -27.06 -12.16 11.95
N VAL A 219 -26.11 -12.14 12.89
CA VAL A 219 -25.35 -10.97 13.33
C VAL A 219 -24.81 -10.19 12.13
N ILE A 220 -25.34 -8.97 11.94
CA ILE A 220 -24.93 -8.03 10.89
C ILE A 220 -23.56 -7.46 11.29
N GLY A 221 -22.49 -8.11 10.83
CA GLY A 221 -21.14 -7.55 10.90
C GLY A 221 -20.93 -6.57 9.76
N ASN A 222 -20.81 -5.27 10.06
CA ASN A 222 -20.36 -4.28 9.09
C ASN A 222 -18.97 -4.68 8.56
N LYS A 223 -18.86 -5.01 7.27
CA LYS A 223 -17.57 -5.31 6.66
C LYS A 223 -16.92 -4.00 6.23
N THR A 224 -16.06 -3.45 7.08
CA THR A 224 -15.21 -2.31 6.70
C THR A 224 -14.03 -2.84 5.89
N THR A 225 -14.00 -2.50 4.60
CA THR A 225 -12.85 -2.80 3.74
C THR A 225 -12.01 -1.53 3.63
N THR A 226 -10.76 -1.58 4.07
CA THR A 226 -9.81 -0.48 3.92
C THR A 226 -8.97 -0.72 2.68
N LYS A 227 -8.94 0.24 1.77
CA LYS A 227 -8.14 0.21 0.55
C LYS A 227 -7.06 1.27 0.61
N ARG A 228 -5.80 0.87 0.47
CA ARG A 228 -4.67 1.81 0.39
C ARG A 228 -4.68 2.50 -0.97
N ILE A 229 -4.38 3.80 -0.98
CA ILE A 229 -4.20 4.60 -2.19
C ILE A 229 -2.81 5.18 -2.18
N ILE A 230 -2.11 5.02 -3.29
CA ILE A 230 -0.79 5.60 -3.51
C ILE A 230 -0.93 6.60 -4.64
N THR A 231 -0.73 7.89 -4.33
CA THR A 231 -0.80 8.96 -5.32
C THR A 231 0.62 9.40 -5.68
N TYR A 232 0.94 9.36 -6.97
CA TYR A 232 2.18 9.87 -7.52
C TYR A 232 1.89 11.16 -8.29
N ILE A 233 2.52 12.26 -7.87
CA ILE A 233 2.33 13.57 -8.49
C ILE A 233 3.61 13.92 -9.25
N LEU A 234 3.55 13.92 -10.58
CA LEU A 234 4.64 14.37 -11.44
C LEU A 234 4.94 15.83 -11.12
N ILE A 235 6.20 16.11 -10.81
CA ILE A 235 6.71 17.46 -10.60
C ILE A 235 7.51 17.90 -11.82
N ASN A 236 7.13 19.07 -12.35
CA ASN A 236 7.85 19.78 -13.41
C ASN A 236 8.64 20.96 -12.83
#